data_AF-A0A7C6TVP2-F1
#
_entry.id   AF-A0A7C6TVP2-F1
#
_cell.length_a   1.000
_cell.length_b   1.000
_cell.length_c   1.000
_cell.angle_alpha   90.00
_cell.angle_beta   90.00
_cell.angle_gamma   90.00
#
_symmetry.space_group_name_H-M   'P 1'
#
loop_
_entity.id
_entity.type
_entity.pdbx_description
1 polymer ?
#
loop_
_entity_poly.entity_id
_entity_poly.type
_entity_poly.pdbx_seq_one_letter_code
_entity_poly.pdbx_strand_id
1 'polypeptide(L)'
;MTAPLITLDNPAAQDPTLVGNKAARLAVLRRAGLPVPDGFCITSAAVEFEPLWLPIACMYRRLASDGHAVAVRSSGLDEDRAEASFAGQYETVLNVRDERALREAILACRESAHSHRVTHYRKRHNRRSAPLPVLVQQQIEPSVSGVLFTRDPVSGDDRRLIVEATPGLGDALLGGRTQPHRLYLTRTGQIIEPAADNLLTAEQCHALARMAVDIERILGRGQDIEWALADDTLHILQSRPITGSTSGVTLADAWTRANIGEVLPNVMTPLTWSVFQATLLAGSSPHKDESNGESATSGMRQIAGRGYLRLDALLDTFCYLPTVTPEVMHRVLGVPLLPSTTTYSPPRGATVRLAQVAFALDILGLVPRIDRIAHRQPEPPSRSDAESPLAYIEMLLRWVADCFQIHLKCTAYAIGAFGVVSGIVTRRAPEKTEHLLDILTGYHDLRLAAQGRSLQRLARQARSSGPLVRALQENDEQPLSERLWRVPGGYEFLEGLERLLAEMGTRCAGEFELSLPRWHEDPAPVIATIVRIL
;
A
#
# COMPACT_ATOMS: atom_id res chain seq x y z
N MET A 1 -11.54 19.08 36.76
CA MET A 1 -10.54 19.65 35.85
C MET A 1 -9.80 18.48 35.19
N THR A 2 -9.75 18.42 33.86
CA THR A 2 -9.00 17.40 33.13
C THR A 2 -7.50 17.63 33.32
N ALA A 3 -6.76 16.58 33.68
CA ALA A 3 -5.32 16.71 33.95
C ALA A 3 -4.55 16.91 32.62
N PRO A 4 -3.64 17.88 32.55
CA PRO A 4 -2.87 18.16 31.32
C PRO A 4 -1.76 17.12 31.04
N LEU A 5 -1.35 16.37 32.06
CA LEU A 5 -0.34 15.30 31.98
C LEU A 5 -0.87 14.07 32.72
N ILE A 6 -0.78 12.90 32.10
CA ILE A 6 -1.32 11.65 32.64
C ILE A 6 -0.38 10.48 32.31
N THR A 7 0.02 9.69 33.32
CA THR A 7 0.77 8.44 33.11
C THR A 7 -0.13 7.32 32.58
N LEU A 8 0.43 6.36 31.85
CA LEU A 8 -0.35 5.22 31.31
C LEU A 8 -1.01 4.37 32.40
N ASP A 9 -0.46 4.33 33.62
CA ASP A 9 -1.03 3.61 34.77
C ASP A 9 -2.28 4.29 35.36
N ASN A 10 -2.51 5.57 35.04
CA ASN A 10 -3.64 6.31 35.57
C ASN A 10 -4.96 5.80 34.96
N PRO A 11 -6.02 5.54 35.75
CA PRO A 11 -7.34 5.17 35.23
C PRO A 11 -7.89 6.06 34.12
N ALA A 12 -7.65 7.38 34.22
CA ALA A 12 -8.10 8.36 33.24
C ALA A 12 -7.37 8.27 31.90
N ALA A 13 -6.22 7.59 31.84
CA ALA A 13 -5.50 7.35 30.59
C ALA A 13 -6.27 6.41 29.65
N GLN A 14 -7.30 5.70 30.11
CA GLN A 14 -8.14 4.85 29.25
C GLN A 14 -9.17 5.65 28.44
N ASP A 15 -9.32 6.96 28.70
CA ASP A 15 -10.26 7.81 27.97
C ASP A 15 -9.62 8.34 26.66
N PRO A 16 -10.04 7.85 25.48
CA PRO A 16 -9.47 8.30 24.22
C PRO A 16 -9.77 9.78 23.93
N THR A 17 -10.79 10.38 24.53
CA THR A 17 -11.08 11.82 24.35
C THR A 17 -10.02 12.72 24.98
N LEU A 18 -9.29 12.17 25.97
CA LEU A 18 -8.27 12.87 26.72
C LEU A 18 -6.87 12.62 26.17
N VAL A 19 -6.53 11.35 25.90
CA VAL A 19 -5.16 10.93 25.52
C VAL A 19 -5.06 10.41 24.09
N GLY A 20 -6.17 10.32 23.36
CA GLY A 20 -6.22 9.71 22.03
C GLY A 20 -6.23 8.18 22.02
N ASN A 21 -6.41 7.59 20.83
CA ASN A 21 -6.68 6.16 20.73
C ASN A 21 -5.46 5.27 21.04
N LYS A 22 -4.25 5.66 20.61
CA LYS A 22 -3.03 4.89 20.88
C LYS A 22 -2.74 4.80 22.37
N ALA A 23 -2.62 5.96 23.03
CA ALA A 23 -2.33 6.01 24.46
C ALA A 23 -3.44 5.33 25.29
N ALA A 24 -4.72 5.53 24.91
CA ALA A 24 -5.84 4.90 25.62
C ALA A 24 -5.79 3.37 25.57
N ARG A 25 -5.51 2.78 24.41
CA ARG A 25 -5.39 1.32 24.29
C ARG A 25 -4.19 0.79 25.04
N LEU A 26 -3.04 1.45 24.93
CA LEU A 26 -1.84 1.06 25.69
C LEU A 26 -2.11 1.11 27.20
N ALA A 27 -2.84 2.11 27.69
CA ALA A 27 -3.26 2.18 29.09
C ALA A 27 -4.19 1.03 29.50
N VAL A 28 -5.16 0.65 28.65
CA VAL A 28 -6.02 -0.52 28.88
C VAL A 28 -5.19 -1.81 28.99
N LEU A 29 -4.27 -2.04 28.05
CA LEU A 29 -3.43 -3.25 28.03
C LEU A 29 -2.47 -3.29 29.22
N ARG A 30 -1.83 -2.18 29.54
CA ARG A 30 -0.92 -2.07 30.68
C ARG A 30 -1.62 -2.37 32.00
N ARG A 31 -2.83 -1.82 32.20
CA ARG A 31 -3.66 -2.10 33.38
C ARG A 31 -4.15 -3.55 33.47
N ALA A 32 -4.24 -4.24 32.34
CA ALA A 32 -4.52 -5.68 32.30
C ALA A 32 -3.29 -6.54 32.64
N GLY A 33 -2.14 -5.93 32.96
CA GLY A 33 -0.91 -6.63 33.33
C GLY A 33 -0.06 -7.05 32.13
N LEU A 34 -0.35 -6.54 30.93
CA LEU A 34 0.44 -6.83 29.74
C LEU A 34 1.70 -5.95 29.66
N PRO A 35 2.77 -6.42 29.00
CA PRO A 35 4.08 -5.77 29.02
C PRO A 35 4.13 -4.55 28.08
N VAL A 36 3.49 -3.46 28.47
CA VAL A 36 3.52 -2.17 27.77
C VAL A 36 4.64 -1.31 28.36
N PRO A 37 5.57 -0.76 27.56
CA PRO A 37 6.61 0.14 28.05
C PRO A 37 6.04 1.36 28.77
N ASP A 38 6.73 1.84 29.81
CA ASP A 38 6.24 2.96 30.62
C ASP A 38 6.16 4.25 29.80
N GLY A 39 5.24 5.13 30.18
CA GLY A 39 4.97 6.34 29.42
C GLY A 39 3.95 7.27 30.06
N PHE A 40 3.89 8.48 29.51
CA PHE A 40 2.88 9.46 29.85
C PHE A 40 2.37 10.18 28.61
N CYS A 41 1.16 10.71 28.71
CA CYS A 41 0.52 11.48 27.67
C CYS A 41 0.39 12.95 28.07
N ILE A 42 0.80 13.82 27.16
CA ILE A 42 0.43 15.24 27.15
C ILE A 42 -0.96 15.31 26.52
N THR A 43 -1.96 15.61 27.33
CA THR A 43 -3.37 15.39 26.96
C THR A 43 -3.92 16.48 26.05
N SER A 44 -5.11 16.25 25.50
CA SER A 44 -5.86 17.26 24.74
C SER A 44 -6.23 18.50 25.58
N ALA A 45 -6.14 18.43 26.92
CA ALA A 45 -6.36 19.59 27.80
C ALA A 45 -5.15 20.54 27.83
N ALA A 46 -3.95 20.08 27.45
CA ALA A 46 -2.72 20.87 27.41
C ALA A 46 -2.63 21.66 26.10
N VAL A 47 -3.39 22.76 25.99
CA VAL A 47 -3.37 23.61 24.77
C VAL A 47 -1.96 24.13 24.48
N GLU A 48 -1.31 24.71 25.48
CA GLU A 48 0.11 25.06 25.46
C GLU A 48 0.86 24.11 26.40
N PHE A 49 2.06 23.67 26.02
CA PHE A 49 2.84 22.74 26.84
C PHE A 49 4.04 23.42 27.51
N GLU A 50 4.38 24.64 27.09
CA GLU A 50 5.46 25.46 27.64
C GLU A 50 5.25 25.76 29.13
N PRO A 51 4.04 26.12 29.62
CA PRO A 51 3.80 26.28 31.05
C PRO A 51 3.92 24.97 31.84
N LEU A 52 3.84 23.83 31.14
CA LEU A 52 3.93 22.48 31.70
C LEU A 52 5.32 21.87 31.53
N TRP A 53 6.30 22.66 31.08
CA TRP A 53 7.61 22.11 30.74
C TRP A 53 8.32 21.45 31.92
N LEU A 54 8.29 22.07 33.09
CA LEU A 54 8.95 21.52 34.27
C LEU A 54 8.40 20.13 34.66
N PRO A 55 7.07 19.92 34.79
CA PRO A 55 6.55 18.58 35.05
C PRO A 55 6.81 17.60 33.89
N ILE A 56 6.73 18.05 32.62
CA ILE A 56 7.09 17.19 31.46
C ILE A 56 8.54 16.71 31.55
N ALA A 57 9.49 17.61 31.80
CA ALA A 57 10.91 17.30 31.93
C ALA A 57 11.18 16.36 33.12
N CYS A 58 10.48 16.53 34.25
CA CYS A 58 10.57 15.60 35.37
C CYS A 58 10.08 14.19 35.02
N MET A 59 8.95 14.08 34.32
CA MET A 59 8.43 12.77 33.88
C MET A 59 9.35 12.13 32.83
N TYR A 60 9.86 12.93 31.91
CA TYR A 60 10.85 12.50 30.92
C TYR A 60 12.13 11.96 31.58
N ARG A 61 12.74 12.69 32.51
CA ARG A 61 13.97 12.25 33.21
C ARG A 61 13.77 10.95 33.98
N ARG A 62 12.54 10.69 34.45
CA ARG A 62 12.19 9.40 35.08
C ARG A 62 12.09 8.28 34.06
N LEU A 63 11.53 8.53 32.87
CA LEU A 63 11.47 7.52 31.79
C LEU A 63 12.84 7.26 31.15
N ALA A 64 13.67 8.30 31.06
CA ALA A 64 15.02 8.25 30.50
C ALA A 64 16.09 7.90 31.55
N SER A 65 15.68 7.42 32.73
CA SER A 65 16.64 6.90 33.71
C SER A 65 17.43 5.75 33.09
N ASP A 66 18.65 5.51 33.59
CA ASP A 66 19.53 4.43 33.11
C ASP A 66 19.98 4.58 31.63
N GLY A 67 19.81 5.78 31.05
CA GLY A 67 20.29 6.11 29.71
C GLY A 67 19.36 5.68 28.57
N HIS A 68 18.13 5.24 28.90
CA HIS A 68 17.14 4.87 27.90
C HIS A 68 16.70 6.07 27.06
N ALA A 69 16.57 5.87 25.75
CA ALA A 69 15.90 6.82 24.88
C ALA A 69 14.38 6.75 25.06
N VAL A 70 13.68 7.80 24.64
CA VAL A 70 12.20 7.80 24.58
C VAL A 70 11.72 7.91 23.12
N ALA A 71 10.55 7.35 22.87
CA ALA A 71 9.78 7.53 21.66
C ALA A 71 8.65 8.53 21.92
N VAL A 72 8.51 9.52 21.04
CA VAL A 72 7.46 10.55 21.09
C VAL A 72 6.52 10.31 19.93
N ARG A 73 5.24 10.09 20.23
CA ARG A 73 4.23 9.62 19.28
C ARG A 73 3.00 10.50 19.35
N SER A 74 2.44 10.87 18.20
CA SER A 74 1.07 11.39 18.18
C SER A 74 0.08 10.35 18.72
N SER A 75 -1.01 10.81 19.32
CA SER A 75 -2.14 9.97 19.70
C SER A 75 -3.43 10.72 19.38
N GLY A 76 -3.80 10.79 18.11
CA GLY A 76 -5.05 11.44 17.68
C GLY A 76 -6.32 10.65 18.04
N LEU A 77 -7.44 11.36 18.17
CA LEU A 77 -8.79 10.77 18.27
C LEU A 77 -9.33 10.20 16.94
N ASP A 78 -8.75 10.67 15.84
CA ASP A 78 -9.06 10.25 14.49
C ASP A 78 -8.11 9.12 14.03
N GLU A 79 -7.06 8.82 14.80
CA GLU A 79 -6.21 7.64 14.60
C GLU A 79 -7.02 6.37 14.92
N ASP A 80 -6.89 5.31 14.11
CA ASP A 80 -7.46 3.98 14.37
C ASP A 80 -8.99 3.87 14.52
N ARG A 81 -9.76 4.70 13.81
CA ARG A 81 -11.22 4.54 13.69
C ARG A 81 -11.60 3.46 12.68
N ALA A 82 -12.71 2.77 12.93
CA ALA A 82 -13.28 1.74 12.04
C ALA A 82 -13.58 2.23 10.62
N GLU A 83 -13.87 3.53 10.47
CA GLU A 83 -14.34 4.14 9.21
C GLU A 83 -13.22 4.93 8.48
N ALA A 84 -12.06 5.12 9.11
CA ALA A 84 -10.95 5.86 8.51
C ALA A 84 -9.61 5.37 9.07
N SER A 85 -8.99 4.41 8.38
CA SER A 85 -7.63 3.97 8.65
C SER A 85 -6.65 5.06 8.18
N PHE A 86 -6.34 6.04 9.04
CA PHE A 86 -5.28 7.02 8.82
C PHE A 86 -3.89 6.43 9.11
N ALA A 87 -3.59 5.27 8.52
CA ALA A 87 -2.29 4.63 8.66
C ALA A 87 -1.18 5.52 8.06
N GLY A 88 -0.10 5.75 8.84
CA GLY A 88 1.13 6.39 8.38
C GLY A 88 1.10 7.92 8.21
N GLN A 89 0.12 8.64 8.77
CA GLN A 89 0.00 10.10 8.58
C GLN A 89 0.43 10.95 9.77
N TYR A 90 0.75 10.33 10.90
CA TYR A 90 1.17 11.05 12.08
C TYR A 90 2.60 10.71 12.49
N GLU A 91 3.27 11.71 13.05
CA GLU A 91 4.71 11.67 13.29
C GLU A 91 5.06 10.89 14.55
N THR A 92 6.05 10.02 14.43
CA THR A 92 6.70 9.31 15.53
C THR A 92 8.17 9.65 15.47
N VAL A 93 8.70 10.23 16.55
CA VAL A 93 10.11 10.56 16.70
C VAL A 93 10.73 9.56 17.65
N LEU A 94 11.68 8.78 17.15
CA LEU A 94 12.43 7.78 17.92
C LEU A 94 13.77 8.36 18.38
N ASN A 95 14.40 7.68 19.34
CA ASN A 95 15.74 7.94 19.85
C ASN A 95 15.92 9.34 20.47
N VAL A 96 14.90 9.83 21.17
CA VAL A 96 14.96 11.12 21.88
C VAL A 96 15.74 10.94 23.19
N ARG A 97 16.91 11.58 23.28
CA ARG A 97 17.90 11.37 24.36
C ARG A 97 18.17 12.58 25.24
N ASP A 98 17.60 13.74 24.92
CA ASP A 98 17.71 14.92 25.77
C ASP A 98 16.44 15.77 25.77
N GLU A 99 16.38 16.70 26.73
CA GLU A 99 15.25 17.62 26.92
C GLU A 99 15.00 18.55 25.73
N ARG A 100 16.03 18.91 24.95
CA ARG A 100 15.87 19.76 23.77
C ARG A 100 15.20 18.97 22.64
N ALA A 101 15.71 17.78 22.35
CA ALA A 101 15.15 16.86 21.38
C ALA A 101 13.71 16.47 21.75
N LEU A 102 13.40 16.32 23.04
CA LEU A 102 12.03 16.08 23.51
C LEU A 102 11.09 17.23 23.13
N ARG A 103 11.52 18.48 23.35
CA ARG A 103 10.72 19.65 23.00
C ARG A 103 10.47 19.73 21.50
N GLU A 104 11.51 19.51 20.69
CA GLU A 104 11.42 19.49 19.23
C GLU A 104 10.49 18.37 18.75
N ALA A 105 10.57 17.18 19.34
CA ALA A 105 9.71 16.04 19.02
C ALA A 105 8.23 16.27 19.38
N ILE A 106 7.95 16.88 20.55
CA ILE A 106 6.56 17.24 20.94
C ILE A 106 5.96 18.24 19.95
N LEU A 107 6.75 19.23 19.51
CA LEU A 107 6.33 20.20 18.51
C LEU A 107 6.04 19.53 17.18
N ALA A 108 6.95 18.71 16.66
CA ALA A 108 6.77 17.96 15.41
C ALA A 108 5.49 17.10 15.45
N CYS A 109 5.27 16.34 16.53
CA CYS A 109 4.04 15.57 16.69
C CYS A 109 2.79 16.45 16.67
N ARG A 110 2.78 17.61 17.35
CA ARG A 110 1.63 18.54 17.34
C ARG A 110 1.41 19.20 15.97
N GLU A 111 2.48 19.59 15.28
CA GLU A 111 2.44 20.17 13.94
C GLU A 111 1.93 19.18 12.90
N SER A 112 2.19 17.88 13.07
CA SER A 112 1.66 16.84 12.17
C SER A 112 0.12 16.87 12.05
N ALA A 113 -0.60 17.35 13.07
CA ALA A 113 -2.05 17.57 13.04
C ALA A 113 -2.51 18.74 12.16
N HIS A 114 -1.60 19.61 11.71
CA HIS A 114 -1.87 20.75 10.83
C HIS A 114 -1.47 20.51 9.37
N SER A 115 -0.92 19.33 9.04
CA SER A 115 -0.64 18.95 7.66
C SER A 115 -1.89 19.14 6.77
N HIS A 116 -1.67 19.54 5.51
CA HIS A 116 -2.74 19.95 4.57
C HIS A 116 -3.91 18.95 4.46
N ARG A 117 -3.68 17.66 4.76
CA ARG A 117 -4.68 16.58 4.71
C ARG A 117 -5.54 16.46 5.99
N VAL A 118 -4.96 16.61 7.19
CA VAL A 118 -5.71 16.54 8.47
C VAL A 118 -6.66 17.74 8.60
N THR A 119 -6.23 18.91 8.14
CA THR A 119 -7.03 20.14 8.09
C THR A 119 -8.26 20.01 7.18
N HIS A 120 -8.14 19.30 6.05
CA HIS A 120 -9.25 19.07 5.12
C HIS A 120 -10.29 18.06 5.67
N TYR A 121 -9.86 17.03 6.39
CA TYR A 121 -10.77 16.08 7.05
C TYR A 121 -11.57 16.73 8.19
N ARG A 122 -10.90 17.52 9.05
CA ARG A 122 -11.54 18.26 10.16
C ARG A 122 -12.61 19.24 9.67
N LYS A 123 -12.35 19.94 8.55
CA LYS A 123 -13.33 20.84 7.89
C LYS A 123 -14.58 20.10 7.42
N ARG A 124 -14.46 18.86 6.92
CA ARG A 124 -15.62 18.07 6.48
C ARG A 124 -16.49 17.54 7.62
N HIS A 125 -15.96 17.42 8.84
CA HIS A 125 -16.66 16.82 9.98
C HIS A 125 -17.04 17.82 11.10
N ASN A 126 -16.93 19.13 10.85
CA ASN A 126 -17.37 20.20 11.76
C ASN A 126 -16.83 20.09 13.22
N ARG A 127 -15.61 19.56 13.41
CA ARG A 127 -15.01 19.41 14.75
C ARG A 127 -14.15 20.62 15.12
N ARG A 128 -14.35 21.15 16.34
CA ARG A 128 -13.49 22.21 16.94
C ARG A 128 -12.07 21.69 17.17
N SER A 129 -11.10 22.59 17.02
CA SER A 129 -9.66 22.35 17.17
C SER A 129 -9.31 22.04 18.63
N ALA A 130 -9.20 20.76 18.99
CA ALA A 130 -8.53 20.34 20.21
C ALA A 130 -7.04 20.03 19.91
N PRO A 131 -6.11 20.34 20.82
CA PRO A 131 -4.70 19.98 20.69
C PRO A 131 -4.54 18.47 20.51
N LEU A 132 -3.62 18.06 19.63
CA LEU A 132 -3.29 16.65 19.45
C LEU A 132 -2.60 16.11 20.71
N PRO A 133 -3.14 15.06 21.35
CA PRO A 133 -2.44 14.39 22.43
C PRO A 133 -1.12 13.78 21.95
N VAL A 134 -0.09 13.85 22.78
CA VAL A 134 1.25 13.31 22.49
C VAL A 134 1.62 12.30 23.56
N LEU A 135 1.95 11.08 23.15
CA LEU A 135 2.45 10.01 24.00
C LEU A 135 3.98 10.07 24.02
N VAL A 136 4.57 10.17 25.21
CA VAL A 136 6.01 10.00 25.45
C VAL A 136 6.19 8.67 26.16
N GLN A 137 6.92 7.75 25.55
CA GLN A 137 7.05 6.37 26.01
C GLN A 137 8.52 5.95 26.02
N GLN A 138 8.92 5.13 26.98
CA GLN A 138 10.24 4.50 26.99
C GLN A 138 10.46 3.74 25.67
N GLN A 139 11.58 3.98 25.00
CA GLN A 139 11.94 3.26 23.78
C GLN A 139 12.60 1.94 24.15
N ILE A 140 12.12 0.86 23.54
CA ILE A 140 12.73 -0.47 23.62
C ILE A 140 13.81 -0.57 22.54
N GLU A 141 14.97 -1.15 22.88
CA GLU A 141 16.03 -1.52 21.94
C GLU A 141 15.94 -3.04 21.67
N PRO A 142 15.14 -3.47 20.68
CA PRO A 142 14.87 -4.89 20.48
C PRO A 142 15.95 -5.63 19.71
N SER A 143 16.11 -6.92 20.01
CA SER A 143 16.80 -7.87 19.12
C SER A 143 15.92 -8.20 17.91
N VAL A 144 14.61 -8.33 18.11
CA VAL A 144 13.60 -8.59 17.07
C VAL A 144 12.37 -7.73 17.32
N SER A 145 11.80 -7.14 16.27
CA SER A 145 10.50 -6.46 16.38
C SER A 145 9.63 -6.79 15.18
N GLY A 146 8.34 -6.49 15.29
CA GLY A 146 7.42 -6.90 14.28
C GLY A 146 5.99 -6.43 14.46
N VAL A 147 5.15 -6.91 13.56
CA VAL A 147 3.70 -6.75 13.58
C VAL A 147 3.07 -8.14 13.70
N LEU A 148 1.98 -8.24 14.44
CA LEU A 148 1.16 -9.43 14.55
C LEU A 148 -0.30 -9.09 14.27
N PHE A 149 -0.93 -9.88 13.42
CA PHE A 149 -2.36 -9.82 13.15
C PHE A 149 -3.07 -11.01 13.79
N THR A 150 -4.08 -10.75 14.63
CA THR A 150 -4.88 -11.82 15.26
C THR A 150 -5.95 -12.40 14.33
N ARG A 151 -6.13 -11.74 13.18
CA ARG A 151 -7.03 -12.09 12.10
C ARG A 151 -6.36 -11.71 10.79
N ASP A 152 -6.57 -12.48 9.74
CA ASP A 152 -6.10 -12.12 8.41
C ASP A 152 -6.77 -10.80 7.97
N PRO A 153 -6.02 -9.71 7.73
CA PRO A 153 -6.59 -8.41 7.38
C PRO A 153 -7.24 -8.40 5.99
N VAL A 154 -6.98 -9.41 5.15
CA VAL A 154 -7.53 -9.54 3.79
C VAL A 154 -8.73 -10.49 3.79
N SER A 155 -8.54 -11.72 4.27
CA SER A 155 -9.57 -12.77 4.20
C SER A 155 -10.56 -12.74 5.37
N GLY A 156 -10.18 -12.11 6.48
CA GLY A 156 -10.95 -12.18 7.73
C GLY A 156 -10.90 -13.55 8.41
N ASP A 157 -9.96 -14.42 8.04
CA ASP A 157 -9.75 -15.69 8.77
C ASP A 157 -9.15 -15.42 10.16
N ASP A 158 -9.77 -15.96 11.21
CA ASP A 158 -9.36 -15.81 12.62
C ASP A 158 -8.77 -17.11 13.22
N ARG A 159 -8.61 -18.15 12.40
CA ARG A 159 -8.07 -19.46 12.82
C ARG A 159 -6.56 -19.45 13.04
N ARG A 160 -5.85 -18.51 12.41
CA ARG A 160 -4.39 -18.39 12.45
C ARG A 160 -3.95 -16.95 12.75
N LEU A 161 -2.82 -16.82 13.41
CA LEU A 161 -2.12 -15.56 13.62
C LEU A 161 -1.10 -15.36 12.51
N ILE A 162 -0.93 -14.12 12.05
CA ILE A 162 0.09 -13.75 11.05
C ILE A 162 1.11 -12.89 11.76
N VAL A 163 2.39 -13.29 11.71
CA VAL A 163 3.50 -12.57 12.33
C VAL A 163 4.46 -12.10 11.23
N GLU A 164 4.83 -10.84 11.27
CA GLU A 164 5.86 -10.24 10.42
C GLU A 164 6.98 -9.71 11.32
N ALA A 165 8.18 -10.25 11.20
CA ALA A 165 9.32 -9.95 12.08
C ALA A 165 10.54 -9.45 11.31
N THR A 166 11.32 -8.57 11.93
CA THR A 166 12.62 -8.06 11.46
C THR A 166 13.61 -8.03 12.61
N PRO A 167 14.92 -8.22 12.37
CA PRO A 167 15.96 -7.89 13.34
C PRO A 167 15.96 -6.39 13.65
N GLY A 168 16.22 -6.02 14.91
CA GLY A 168 16.35 -4.62 15.33
C GLY A 168 15.02 -3.85 15.36
N LEU A 169 15.10 -2.52 15.17
CA LEU A 169 13.97 -1.60 15.29
C LEU A 169 12.97 -1.73 14.13
N GLY A 170 11.67 -1.75 14.45
CA GLY A 170 10.57 -2.01 13.52
C GLY A 170 10.20 -0.85 12.59
N ASP A 171 10.91 0.28 12.66
CA ASP A 171 10.65 1.44 11.80
C ASP A 171 10.86 1.11 10.30
N ALA A 172 11.80 0.22 9.99
CA ALA A 172 12.03 -0.27 8.63
C ALA A 172 10.86 -1.09 8.07
N LEU A 173 10.10 -1.80 8.92
CA LEU A 173 8.89 -2.52 8.53
C LEU A 173 7.72 -1.58 8.25
N LEU A 174 7.50 -0.61 9.14
CA LEU A 174 6.41 0.37 8.99
C LEU A 174 6.62 1.29 7.77
N GLY A 175 7.88 1.57 7.42
CA GLY A 175 8.25 2.35 6.23
C GLY A 175 8.35 1.54 4.92
N GLY A 176 8.13 0.23 4.94
CA GLY A 176 8.22 -0.65 3.76
C GLY A 176 9.62 -0.76 3.15
N ARG A 177 10.68 -0.54 3.95
CA ARG A 177 12.08 -0.48 3.48
C ARG A 177 12.82 -1.81 3.56
N THR A 178 12.26 -2.80 4.25
CA THR A 178 12.81 -4.14 4.43
C THR A 178 11.73 -5.19 4.25
N GLN A 179 12.07 -6.35 3.68
CA GLN A 179 11.15 -7.47 3.53
C GLN A 179 11.06 -8.23 4.86
N PRO A 180 9.89 -8.27 5.55
CA PRO A 180 9.75 -9.00 6.81
C PRO A 180 9.88 -10.52 6.63
N HIS A 181 10.34 -11.20 7.68
CA HIS A 181 10.12 -12.63 7.84
C HIS A 181 8.68 -12.85 8.27
N ARG A 182 7.89 -13.52 7.41
CA ARG A 182 6.48 -13.80 7.67
C ARG A 182 6.30 -15.23 8.17
N LEU A 183 5.56 -15.39 9.26
CA LEU A 183 5.28 -16.66 9.91
C LEU A 183 3.77 -16.80 10.18
N TYR A 184 3.24 -18.01 10.01
CA TYR A 184 1.87 -18.34 10.35
C TYR A 184 1.84 -19.21 11.60
N LEU A 185 1.15 -18.74 12.64
CA LEU A 185 1.02 -19.45 13.91
C LEU A 185 -0.42 -19.91 14.11
N THR A 186 -0.61 -21.05 14.75
CA THR A 186 -1.89 -21.37 15.38
C THR A 186 -2.17 -20.39 16.53
N ARG A 187 -3.40 -20.33 17.02
CA ARG A 187 -3.74 -19.53 18.21
C ARG A 187 -3.02 -19.98 19.48
N THR A 188 -2.41 -21.16 19.49
CA THR A 188 -1.56 -21.67 20.58
C THR A 188 -0.08 -21.37 20.39
N GLY A 189 0.33 -20.90 19.21
CA GLY A 189 1.73 -20.55 18.89
C GLY A 189 2.54 -21.65 18.21
N GLN A 190 1.89 -22.70 17.71
CA GLN A 190 2.53 -23.69 16.85
C GLN A 190 2.74 -23.11 15.45
N ILE A 191 3.91 -23.31 14.88
CA ILE A 191 4.25 -22.86 13.52
C ILE A 191 3.54 -23.78 12.52
N ILE A 192 2.74 -23.20 11.62
CA ILE A 192 2.00 -23.93 10.58
C ILE A 192 2.91 -24.24 9.39
N GLU A 193 3.75 -23.29 9.00
CA GLU A 193 4.72 -23.40 7.90
C GLU A 193 6.10 -22.94 8.40
N PRO A 194 7.10 -23.84 8.48
CA PRO A 194 8.44 -23.46 8.91
C PRO A 194 9.15 -22.62 7.83
N ALA A 195 9.62 -21.43 8.19
CA ALA A 195 10.50 -20.64 7.33
C ALA A 195 11.95 -21.13 7.47
N ALA A 196 12.76 -20.98 6.40
CA ALA A 196 14.17 -21.40 6.39
C ALA A 196 15.02 -20.64 7.42
N ASP A 197 14.67 -19.38 7.71
CA ASP A 197 15.33 -18.52 8.69
C ASP A 197 14.30 -17.99 9.71
N ASN A 198 14.09 -18.74 10.79
CA ASN A 198 13.20 -18.33 11.89
C ASN A 198 13.93 -17.37 12.83
N LEU A 199 13.47 -16.11 12.89
CA LEU A 199 13.96 -15.12 13.84
C LEU A 199 13.49 -15.34 15.29
N LEU A 200 12.46 -16.17 15.48
CA LEU A 200 11.83 -16.45 16.77
C LEU A 200 11.97 -17.93 17.11
N THR A 201 12.22 -18.22 18.39
CA THR A 201 12.19 -19.59 18.93
C THR A 201 10.76 -20.08 19.07
N ALA A 202 10.58 -21.40 19.18
CA ALA A 202 9.24 -21.98 19.42
C ALA A 202 8.61 -21.43 20.71
N GLU A 203 9.39 -21.23 21.77
CA GLU A 203 8.90 -20.66 23.03
C GLU A 203 8.42 -19.20 22.86
N GLN A 204 9.18 -18.39 22.11
CA GLN A 204 8.81 -17.02 21.78
C GLN A 204 7.53 -16.97 20.92
N CYS A 205 7.35 -17.89 19.97
CA CYS A 205 6.11 -18.01 19.20
C CYS A 205 4.89 -18.33 20.09
N HIS A 206 5.04 -19.21 21.07
CA HIS A 206 3.96 -19.50 22.05
C HIS A 206 3.67 -18.29 22.93
N ALA A 207 4.70 -17.58 23.40
CA ALA A 207 4.52 -16.37 24.20
C ALA A 207 3.79 -15.27 23.39
N LEU A 208 4.19 -15.07 22.14
CA LEU A 208 3.61 -14.09 21.24
C LEU A 208 2.14 -14.42 20.91
N ALA A 209 1.82 -15.69 20.66
CA ALA A 209 0.46 -16.13 20.41
C ALA A 209 -0.45 -15.94 21.64
N ARG A 210 0.02 -16.27 22.85
CA ARG A 210 -0.73 -16.01 24.09
C ARG A 210 -1.02 -14.53 24.26
N MET A 211 0.00 -13.68 24.10
CA MET A 211 -0.13 -12.22 24.18
C MET A 211 -1.17 -11.71 23.18
N ALA A 212 -1.12 -12.18 21.93
CA ALA A 212 -2.05 -11.79 20.88
C ALA A 212 -3.51 -12.15 21.21
N VAL A 213 -3.76 -13.38 21.67
CA VAL A 213 -5.09 -13.86 22.06
C VAL A 213 -5.61 -13.09 23.28
N ASP A 214 -4.76 -12.78 24.25
CA ASP A 214 -5.13 -11.97 25.41
C ASP A 214 -5.53 -10.55 25.03
N ILE A 215 -4.75 -9.89 24.17
CA ILE A 215 -5.04 -8.55 23.67
C ILE A 215 -6.37 -8.54 22.89
N GLU A 216 -6.60 -9.51 21.99
CA GLU A 216 -7.87 -9.62 21.26
C GLU A 216 -9.06 -9.82 22.19
N ARG A 217 -8.91 -10.64 23.23
CA ARG A 217 -9.95 -10.87 24.25
C ARG A 217 -10.25 -9.60 25.04
N ILE A 218 -9.23 -8.84 25.46
CA ILE A 218 -9.37 -7.59 26.22
C ILE A 218 -10.05 -6.51 25.36
N LEU A 219 -9.68 -6.39 24.09
CA LEU A 219 -10.16 -5.34 23.19
C LEU A 219 -11.41 -5.74 22.38
N GLY A 220 -11.82 -7.00 22.47
CA GLY A 220 -13.10 -7.54 21.97
C GLY A 220 -13.21 -7.66 20.45
N ARG A 221 -12.11 -7.55 19.70
CA ARG A 221 -12.09 -7.66 18.23
C ARG A 221 -10.67 -7.93 17.72
N GLY A 222 -10.55 -8.37 16.47
CA GLY A 222 -9.26 -8.62 15.81
C GLY A 222 -8.31 -7.42 15.90
N GLN A 223 -7.04 -7.67 16.21
CA GLN A 223 -6.02 -6.66 16.46
C GLN A 223 -4.81 -6.84 15.55
N ASP A 224 -4.27 -5.70 15.15
CA ASP A 224 -2.98 -5.48 14.53
C ASP A 224 -2.08 -4.88 15.61
N ILE A 225 -1.04 -5.61 15.98
CA ILE A 225 -0.25 -5.43 17.20
C ILE A 225 1.20 -5.20 16.80
N GLU A 226 1.76 -4.05 17.16
CA GLU A 226 3.19 -3.80 17.05
C GLU A 226 3.88 -4.28 18.33
N TRP A 227 4.89 -5.12 18.17
CA TRP A 227 5.58 -5.76 19.27
C TRP A 227 7.11 -5.70 19.10
N ALA A 228 7.81 -5.83 20.22
CA ALA A 228 9.26 -5.84 20.28
C ALA A 228 9.74 -6.88 21.29
N LEU A 229 10.85 -7.55 21.00
CA LEU A 229 11.50 -8.51 21.87
C LEU A 229 12.86 -7.94 22.28
N ALA A 230 13.02 -7.68 23.58
CA ALA A 230 14.27 -7.22 24.18
C ALA A 230 14.52 -8.05 25.44
N ASP A 231 15.75 -8.56 25.61
CA ASP A 231 16.14 -9.39 26.76
C ASP A 231 15.13 -10.53 27.07
N ASP A 232 14.72 -11.26 26.03
CA ASP A 232 13.68 -12.31 26.06
C ASP A 232 12.29 -11.89 26.58
N THR A 233 12.07 -10.59 26.73
CA THR A 233 10.80 -10.00 27.14
C THR A 233 10.07 -9.41 25.94
N LEU A 234 8.83 -9.82 25.75
CA LEU A 234 7.93 -9.22 24.76
C LEU A 234 7.38 -7.91 25.28
N HIS A 235 7.40 -6.87 24.46
CA HIS A 235 6.83 -5.56 24.72
C HIS A 235 5.78 -5.20 23.68
N ILE A 236 4.66 -4.65 24.13
CA ILE A 236 3.58 -4.16 23.26
C ILE A 236 3.83 -2.68 23.01
N LEU A 237 4.16 -2.36 21.76
CA LEU A 237 4.43 -0.98 21.34
C LEU A 237 3.15 -0.28 20.89
N GLN A 238 2.22 -1.00 20.26
CA GLN A 238 0.95 -0.47 19.78
C GLN A 238 -0.07 -1.60 19.58
N SER A 239 -1.36 -1.28 19.68
CA SER A 239 -2.45 -2.17 19.25
C SER A 239 -3.55 -1.36 18.57
N ARG A 240 -3.96 -1.79 17.38
CA ARG A 240 -5.06 -1.19 16.62
C ARG A 240 -6.04 -2.25 16.12
N PRO A 241 -7.33 -1.94 16.03
CA PRO A 241 -8.31 -2.89 15.54
C PRO A 241 -8.08 -3.15 14.06
N ILE A 242 -8.21 -4.40 13.65
CA ILE A 242 -8.23 -4.78 12.23
C ILE A 242 -9.57 -4.29 11.67
N THR A 243 -9.49 -3.22 10.88
CA THR A 243 -10.64 -2.61 10.20
C THR A 243 -10.72 -3.17 8.79
N GLY A 244 -11.82 -3.83 8.44
CA GLY A 244 -12.02 -4.40 7.10
C GLY A 244 -12.22 -5.92 7.06
N SER A 245 -12.87 -6.52 8.07
CA SER A 245 -13.29 -7.91 7.95
C SER A 245 -14.29 -8.04 6.80
N THR A 246 -13.94 -8.83 5.79
CA THR A 246 -14.83 -9.24 4.71
C THR A 246 -15.76 -10.39 5.13
N SER A 247 -15.73 -10.79 6.42
CA SER A 247 -16.60 -11.84 6.95
C SER A 247 -18.07 -11.42 6.85
N GLY A 248 -18.85 -12.22 6.12
CA GLY A 248 -20.25 -11.93 5.81
C GLY A 248 -20.49 -11.16 4.51
N VAL A 249 -19.43 -10.72 3.80
CA VAL A 249 -19.57 -10.10 2.49
C VAL A 249 -19.86 -11.18 1.44
N THR A 250 -21.06 -11.11 0.85
CA THR A 250 -21.43 -12.00 -0.27
C THR A 250 -20.66 -11.59 -1.53
N LEU A 251 -20.51 -12.52 -2.49
CA LEU A 251 -19.89 -12.21 -3.78
C LEU A 251 -20.60 -11.08 -4.53
N ALA A 252 -21.94 -10.99 -4.41
CA ALA A 252 -22.75 -9.97 -5.05
C ALA A 252 -22.51 -8.57 -4.47
N ASP A 253 -22.18 -8.50 -3.17
CA ASP A 253 -21.89 -7.25 -2.45
C ASP A 253 -20.39 -6.89 -2.44
N ALA A 254 -19.54 -7.77 -2.96
CA ALA A 254 -18.10 -7.62 -2.92
C ALA A 254 -17.60 -6.69 -4.04
N TRP A 255 -16.82 -5.68 -3.63
CA TRP A 255 -16.13 -4.77 -4.52
C TRP A 255 -14.63 -4.90 -4.33
N THR A 256 -13.91 -5.03 -5.44
CA THR A 256 -12.46 -5.24 -5.44
C THR A 256 -11.74 -4.11 -6.16
N ARG A 257 -10.50 -3.85 -5.71
CA ARG A 257 -9.53 -3.02 -6.42
C ARG A 257 -8.38 -3.85 -6.99
N ALA A 258 -8.57 -5.15 -7.15
CA ALA A 258 -7.60 -6.01 -7.83
C ALA A 258 -7.21 -5.38 -9.18
N ASN A 259 -5.90 -5.30 -9.44
CA ASN A 259 -5.27 -4.59 -10.56
C ASN A 259 -5.48 -3.04 -10.58
N ILE A 260 -6.69 -2.53 -10.36
CA ILE A 260 -6.97 -1.08 -10.32
C ILE A 260 -6.16 -0.40 -9.21
N GLY A 261 -6.05 -1.02 -8.04
CA GLY A 261 -5.32 -0.45 -6.90
C GLY A 261 -3.81 -0.38 -7.11
N GLU A 262 -3.26 -1.18 -8.03
CA GLU A 262 -1.85 -1.10 -8.42
C GLU A 262 -1.62 0.06 -9.40
N VAL A 263 -2.51 0.18 -10.38
CA VAL A 263 -2.41 1.14 -11.48
C VAL A 263 -2.87 2.55 -11.07
N LEU A 264 -3.90 2.63 -10.22
CA LEU A 264 -4.55 3.82 -9.68
C LEU A 264 -4.70 3.70 -8.15
N PRO A 265 -3.58 3.73 -7.39
CA PRO A 265 -3.58 3.51 -5.94
C PRO A 265 -4.26 4.65 -5.14
N ASN A 266 -4.20 5.86 -5.70
CA ASN A 266 -4.63 7.09 -5.05
C ASN A 266 -6.05 7.49 -5.46
N VAL A 267 -6.57 8.54 -4.83
CA VAL A 267 -7.83 9.16 -5.26
C VAL A 267 -7.63 9.76 -6.65
N MET A 268 -8.56 9.46 -7.55
CA MET A 268 -8.48 9.92 -8.94
C MET A 268 -9.09 11.30 -9.11
N THR A 269 -8.53 12.07 -10.04
CA THR A 269 -9.20 13.30 -10.50
C THR A 269 -10.47 12.99 -11.29
N PRO A 270 -11.45 13.91 -11.32
CA PRO A 270 -12.66 13.74 -12.15
C PRO A 270 -12.33 13.50 -13.63
N LEU A 271 -11.31 14.18 -14.16
CA LEU A 271 -10.87 14.01 -15.55
C LEU A 271 -10.39 12.57 -15.81
N THR A 272 -9.50 12.06 -14.96
CA THR A 272 -9.02 10.67 -15.05
C THR A 272 -10.18 9.68 -14.98
N TRP A 273 -11.12 9.88 -14.05
CA TRP A 273 -12.29 9.02 -13.94
C TRP A 273 -13.16 9.02 -15.19
N SER A 274 -13.43 10.20 -15.79
CA SER A 274 -14.21 10.31 -17.03
C SER A 274 -13.55 9.61 -18.21
N VAL A 275 -12.23 9.75 -18.38
CA VAL A 275 -11.47 9.05 -19.44
C VAL A 275 -11.46 7.54 -19.20
N PHE A 276 -11.25 7.11 -17.96
CA PHE A 276 -11.23 5.70 -17.60
C PHE A 276 -12.59 5.02 -17.80
N GLN A 277 -13.69 5.68 -17.43
CA GLN A 277 -15.04 5.19 -17.74
C GLN A 277 -15.30 5.13 -19.24
N ALA A 278 -14.95 6.17 -19.99
CA ALA A 278 -15.17 6.21 -21.44
C ALA A 278 -14.44 5.06 -22.17
N THR A 279 -13.27 4.67 -21.68
CA THR A 279 -12.41 3.65 -22.32
C THR A 279 -12.82 2.22 -21.95
N LEU A 280 -13.16 1.96 -20.69
CA LEU A 280 -13.61 0.64 -20.24
C LEU A 280 -15.06 0.32 -20.61
N LEU A 281 -15.94 1.33 -20.63
CA LEU A 281 -17.38 1.14 -20.87
C LEU A 281 -17.78 1.25 -22.34
N ALA A 282 -16.88 1.65 -23.23
CA ALA A 282 -17.15 1.74 -24.67
C ALA A 282 -17.57 0.40 -25.32
N GLY A 283 -17.27 -0.74 -24.70
CA GLY A 283 -17.70 -2.07 -25.16
C GLY A 283 -19.08 -2.51 -24.64
N SER A 284 -19.64 -1.80 -23.67
CA SER A 284 -20.95 -2.09 -23.07
C SER A 284 -21.98 -1.19 -23.72
N SER A 285 -22.86 -1.75 -24.56
CA SER A 285 -23.92 -1.01 -25.24
C SER A 285 -24.68 -0.09 -24.26
N PRO A 286 -25.02 1.16 -24.65
CA PRO A 286 -25.77 2.06 -23.78
C PRO A 286 -27.22 1.57 -23.70
N HIS A 287 -27.51 0.64 -22.79
CA HIS A 287 -28.87 0.51 -22.29
C HIS A 287 -29.15 1.73 -21.41
N LYS A 288 -29.79 2.73 -22.03
CA LYS A 288 -30.43 3.86 -21.38
C LYS A 288 -31.50 3.34 -20.41
N ASP A 289 -31.18 3.31 -19.13
CA ASP A 289 -32.18 3.44 -18.08
C ASP A 289 -31.86 4.72 -17.30
N GLU A 290 -32.45 5.82 -17.76
CA GLU A 290 -32.34 7.17 -17.15
C GLU A 290 -33.35 7.35 -15.99
N SER A 291 -33.92 6.28 -15.45
CA SER A 291 -35.04 6.38 -14.50
C SER A 291 -34.66 6.37 -13.01
N ASN A 292 -33.39 6.15 -12.66
CA ASN A 292 -32.88 6.35 -11.29
C ASN A 292 -31.41 6.76 -11.37
N GLY A 293 -31.02 7.82 -10.66
CA GLY A 293 -29.70 8.48 -10.71
C GLY A 293 -28.47 7.64 -10.27
N GLU A 294 -28.55 6.31 -10.35
CA GLU A 294 -27.44 5.39 -10.16
C GLU A 294 -27.47 4.37 -11.31
N SER A 295 -26.58 4.53 -12.29
CA SER A 295 -26.39 3.54 -13.35
C SER A 295 -25.85 2.25 -12.75
N ALA A 296 -26.76 1.30 -12.47
CA ALA A 296 -26.47 -0.01 -11.89
C ALA A 296 -25.93 -1.05 -12.91
N THR A 297 -25.50 -0.63 -14.10
CA THR A 297 -25.21 -1.56 -15.22
C THR A 297 -23.74 -1.65 -15.61
N SER A 298 -22.87 -0.84 -15.02
CA SER A 298 -21.42 -1.03 -15.13
C SER A 298 -20.94 -1.81 -13.90
N GLY A 299 -20.24 -2.94 -14.09
CA GLY A 299 -19.55 -3.66 -13.01
C GLY A 299 -18.43 -2.86 -12.33
N MET A 300 -18.45 -1.53 -12.42
CA MET A 300 -17.45 -0.60 -11.96
C MET A 300 -18.09 0.62 -11.30
N ARG A 301 -17.54 1.09 -10.17
CA ARG A 301 -17.94 2.35 -9.53
C ARG A 301 -16.79 3.03 -8.81
N GLN A 302 -16.98 4.31 -8.48
CA GLN A 302 -16.06 5.02 -7.59
C GLN A 302 -16.56 4.93 -6.14
N ILE A 303 -15.69 4.55 -5.21
CA ILE A 303 -15.97 4.56 -3.76
C ILE A 303 -14.88 5.41 -3.09
N ALA A 304 -15.30 6.47 -2.39
CA ALA A 304 -14.39 7.42 -1.73
C ALA A 304 -13.24 7.92 -2.65
N GLY A 305 -13.58 8.23 -3.90
CA GLY A 305 -12.63 8.75 -4.89
C GLY A 305 -11.74 7.71 -5.59
N ARG A 306 -11.89 6.42 -5.28
CA ARG A 306 -11.09 5.33 -5.86
C ARG A 306 -11.96 4.39 -6.70
N GLY A 307 -11.38 3.79 -7.74
CA GLY A 307 -12.09 2.88 -8.63
C GLY A 307 -12.23 1.49 -8.04
N TYR A 308 -13.41 0.90 -8.18
CA TYR A 308 -13.72 -0.47 -7.75
C TYR A 308 -14.46 -1.20 -8.86
N LEU A 309 -14.19 -2.50 -8.97
CA LEU A 309 -14.95 -3.43 -9.79
C LEU A 309 -15.79 -4.32 -8.88
N ARG A 310 -16.98 -4.70 -9.34
CA ARG A 310 -17.72 -5.78 -8.72
C ARG A 310 -16.93 -7.07 -8.87
N LEU A 311 -16.76 -7.78 -7.75
CA LEU A 311 -15.92 -8.98 -7.71
C LEU A 311 -16.51 -10.10 -8.57
N ASP A 312 -17.83 -10.30 -8.53
CA ASP A 312 -18.52 -11.30 -9.35
C ASP A 312 -18.38 -11.01 -10.86
N ALA A 313 -18.60 -9.77 -11.29
CA ALA A 313 -18.45 -9.36 -12.67
C ALA A 313 -17.00 -9.52 -13.16
N LEU A 314 -16.02 -9.22 -12.30
CA LEU A 314 -14.61 -9.45 -12.60
C LEU A 314 -14.32 -10.94 -12.77
N LEU A 315 -14.80 -11.80 -11.86
CA LEU A 315 -14.62 -13.25 -11.96
C LEU A 315 -15.29 -13.80 -13.23
N ASP A 316 -16.52 -13.40 -13.53
CA ASP A 316 -17.24 -13.85 -14.74
C ASP A 316 -16.52 -13.50 -16.03
N THR A 317 -15.80 -12.37 -16.04
CA THR A 317 -15.01 -11.91 -17.19
C THR A 317 -13.84 -12.84 -17.54
N PHE A 318 -13.31 -13.60 -16.56
CA PHE A 318 -12.11 -14.41 -16.77
C PHE A 318 -12.32 -15.91 -16.48
N CYS A 319 -13.06 -16.26 -15.44
CA CYS A 319 -13.30 -17.64 -15.00
C CYS A 319 -14.24 -18.41 -15.95
N TYR A 320 -14.82 -17.76 -16.96
CA TYR A 320 -15.49 -18.48 -18.06
C TYR A 320 -14.50 -19.30 -18.89
N LEU A 321 -13.21 -18.94 -18.88
CA LEU A 321 -12.17 -19.67 -19.58
C LEU A 321 -11.85 -20.99 -18.86
N PRO A 322 -11.53 -22.07 -19.58
CA PRO A 322 -11.18 -23.34 -18.96
C PRO A 322 -9.98 -23.14 -18.01
N THR A 323 -10.00 -23.79 -16.86
CA THR A 323 -8.90 -23.79 -15.85
C THR A 323 -8.57 -22.46 -15.17
N VAL A 324 -9.25 -21.36 -15.51
CA VAL A 324 -9.15 -20.11 -14.77
C VAL A 324 -10.09 -20.17 -13.57
N THR A 325 -9.54 -20.05 -12.37
CA THR A 325 -10.26 -20.11 -11.10
C THR A 325 -10.00 -18.85 -10.26
N PRO A 326 -10.79 -18.58 -9.19
CA PRO A 326 -10.50 -17.49 -8.26
C PRO A 326 -9.05 -17.52 -7.72
N GLU A 327 -8.46 -18.70 -7.54
CA GLU A 327 -7.06 -18.87 -7.11
C GLU A 327 -6.08 -18.41 -8.21
N VAL A 328 -6.37 -18.69 -9.48
CA VAL A 328 -5.57 -18.15 -10.60
C VAL A 328 -5.71 -16.63 -10.66
N MET A 329 -6.92 -16.11 -10.48
CA MET A 329 -7.20 -14.67 -10.46
C MET A 329 -6.51 -13.96 -9.28
N HIS A 330 -6.44 -14.63 -8.12
CA HIS A 330 -5.69 -14.15 -6.96
C HIS A 330 -4.20 -14.01 -7.28
N ARG A 331 -3.60 -15.04 -7.91
CA ARG A 331 -2.17 -15.03 -8.26
C ARG A 331 -1.83 -13.98 -9.32
N VAL A 332 -2.68 -13.82 -10.34
CA VAL A 332 -2.34 -12.97 -11.49
C VAL A 332 -2.75 -11.51 -11.30
N LEU A 333 -3.91 -11.25 -10.68
CA LEU A 333 -4.46 -9.89 -10.54
C LEU A 333 -4.59 -9.42 -9.08
N GLY A 334 -4.17 -10.23 -8.10
CA GLY A 334 -4.32 -9.90 -6.69
C GLY A 334 -5.79 -9.89 -6.22
N VAL A 335 -6.66 -10.65 -6.89
CA VAL A 335 -8.07 -10.77 -6.47
C VAL A 335 -8.14 -11.37 -5.06
N PRO A 336 -8.86 -10.74 -4.11
CA PRO A 336 -8.95 -11.28 -2.75
C PRO A 336 -9.72 -12.60 -2.75
N LEU A 337 -9.16 -13.63 -2.10
CA LEU A 337 -9.84 -14.89 -1.84
C LEU A 337 -10.74 -14.73 -0.60
N LEU A 338 -11.97 -14.28 -0.83
CA LEU A 338 -12.97 -14.22 0.23
C LEU A 338 -13.52 -15.64 0.51
N PRO A 339 -14.05 -15.92 1.71
CA PRO A 339 -14.79 -17.17 1.95
C PRO A 339 -15.89 -17.40 0.90
N SER A 340 -16.55 -16.33 0.46
CA SER A 340 -17.57 -16.37 -0.59
C SER A 340 -17.01 -16.70 -1.99
N THR A 341 -15.71 -16.49 -2.26
CA THR A 341 -15.10 -16.93 -3.54
C THR A 341 -14.96 -18.44 -3.65
N THR A 342 -14.94 -19.18 -2.54
CA THR A 342 -14.84 -20.65 -2.55
C THR A 342 -16.10 -21.33 -3.09
N THR A 343 -17.25 -20.64 -3.01
CA THR A 343 -18.53 -21.12 -3.55
C THR A 343 -18.86 -20.53 -4.92
N TYR A 344 -17.93 -19.77 -5.51
CA TYR A 344 -18.09 -19.21 -6.84
C TYR A 344 -18.32 -20.31 -7.89
N SER A 345 -19.28 -20.10 -8.77
CA SER A 345 -19.55 -20.98 -9.90
C SER A 345 -19.37 -20.22 -11.22
N PRO A 346 -18.48 -20.67 -12.12
CA PRO A 346 -18.29 -20.03 -13.41
C PRO A 346 -19.56 -19.98 -14.24
N PRO A 347 -19.73 -18.98 -15.11
CA PRO A 347 -20.86 -18.89 -16.02
C PRO A 347 -20.91 -20.13 -16.94
N ARG A 348 -22.14 -20.60 -17.24
CA ARG A 348 -22.39 -21.77 -18.09
C ARG A 348 -23.44 -21.44 -19.15
N GLY A 349 -23.33 -22.07 -20.32
CA GLY A 349 -24.31 -21.90 -21.40
C GLY A 349 -23.75 -22.20 -22.77
N ALA A 350 -24.61 -22.20 -23.80
CA ALA A 350 -24.19 -22.40 -25.18
C ALA A 350 -23.25 -21.29 -25.68
N THR A 351 -23.51 -20.04 -25.30
CA THR A 351 -22.67 -18.88 -25.61
C THR A 351 -21.29 -18.96 -24.95
N VAL A 352 -21.23 -19.38 -23.68
CA VAL A 352 -19.96 -19.59 -22.96
C VAL A 352 -19.15 -20.71 -23.62
N ARG A 353 -19.78 -21.83 -23.98
CA ARG A 353 -19.10 -22.92 -24.70
C ARG A 353 -18.55 -22.46 -26.05
N LEU A 354 -19.32 -21.65 -26.78
CA LEU A 354 -18.86 -21.06 -28.04
C LEU A 354 -17.65 -20.15 -27.82
N ALA A 355 -17.67 -19.31 -26.78
CA ALA A 355 -16.55 -18.44 -26.41
C ALA A 355 -15.30 -19.24 -26.00
N GLN A 356 -15.46 -20.35 -25.26
CA GLN A 356 -14.37 -21.26 -24.90
C GLN A 356 -13.76 -21.95 -26.14
N VAL A 357 -14.60 -22.37 -27.09
CA VAL A 357 -14.13 -22.95 -28.36
C VAL A 357 -13.38 -21.89 -29.18
N ALA A 358 -13.92 -20.69 -29.30
CA ALA A 358 -13.25 -19.57 -29.97
C ALA A 358 -11.88 -19.29 -29.32
N PHE A 359 -11.84 -19.17 -27.99
CA PHE A 359 -10.60 -19.03 -27.24
C PHE A 359 -9.58 -20.14 -27.51
N ALA A 360 -10.01 -21.40 -27.55
CA ALA A 360 -9.12 -22.54 -27.82
C ALA A 360 -8.56 -22.51 -29.25
N LEU A 361 -9.40 -22.20 -30.25
CA LEU A 361 -8.97 -22.01 -31.63
C LEU A 361 -8.00 -20.82 -31.75
N ASP A 362 -8.24 -19.77 -30.97
CA ASP A 362 -7.44 -18.58 -30.95
C ASP A 362 -6.08 -18.81 -30.27
N ILE A 363 -5.98 -19.55 -29.17
CA ILE A 363 -4.67 -19.92 -28.62
C ILE A 363 -3.84 -20.71 -29.64
N LEU A 364 -4.48 -21.58 -30.43
CA LEU A 364 -3.80 -22.42 -31.42
C LEU A 364 -3.39 -21.66 -32.71
N GLY A 365 -3.98 -20.50 -33.00
CA GLY A 365 -3.74 -19.78 -34.27
C GLY A 365 -3.69 -18.24 -34.24
N LEU A 366 -3.94 -17.61 -33.10
CA LEU A 366 -4.12 -16.17 -32.92
C LEU A 366 -2.92 -15.47 -32.28
N VAL A 367 -2.01 -16.16 -31.56
CA VAL A 367 -0.77 -15.51 -31.05
C VAL A 367 0.00 -14.78 -32.18
N PRO A 368 0.19 -15.37 -33.38
CA PRO A 368 0.81 -14.66 -34.52
C PRO A 368 -0.09 -13.62 -35.20
N ARG A 369 -1.37 -13.53 -34.85
CA ARG A 369 -2.34 -12.54 -35.36
C ARG A 369 -2.49 -11.35 -34.41
N ILE A 370 -2.51 -11.58 -33.10
CA ILE A 370 -2.54 -10.52 -32.08
C ILE A 370 -1.32 -9.62 -32.26
N ASP A 371 -0.13 -10.20 -32.45
CA ASP A 371 1.08 -9.43 -32.71
C ASP A 371 0.95 -8.53 -33.94
N ARG A 372 0.40 -9.07 -35.04
CA ARG A 372 0.05 -8.30 -36.24
C ARG A 372 -1.02 -7.23 -36.02
N ILE A 373 -2.04 -7.49 -35.20
CA ILE A 373 -3.11 -6.54 -34.89
C ILE A 373 -2.57 -5.40 -34.03
N ALA A 374 -1.72 -5.70 -33.05
CA ALA A 374 -1.04 -4.72 -32.22
C ALA A 374 -0.11 -3.83 -33.05
N HIS A 375 0.63 -4.40 -34.00
CA HIS A 375 1.53 -3.63 -34.89
C HIS A 375 0.78 -2.85 -35.99
N ARG A 376 -0.47 -3.18 -36.28
CA ARG A 376 -1.32 -2.49 -37.26
C ARG A 376 -2.27 -1.48 -36.62
N GLN A 377 -2.14 -1.22 -35.32
CA GLN A 377 -2.97 -0.19 -34.69
C GLN A 377 -2.69 1.17 -35.35
N PRO A 378 -3.75 1.93 -35.69
CA PRO A 378 -3.58 3.26 -36.25
C PRO A 378 -2.87 4.15 -35.23
N GLU A 379 -2.07 5.10 -35.72
CA GLU A 379 -1.49 6.13 -34.87
C GLU A 379 -2.60 6.93 -34.17
N PRO A 380 -2.34 7.50 -32.98
CA PRO A 380 -3.32 8.34 -32.31
C PRO A 380 -3.73 9.51 -33.21
N PRO A 381 -5.01 9.93 -33.18
CA PRO A 381 -5.47 11.05 -33.98
C PRO A 381 -4.67 12.31 -33.62
N SER A 382 -4.40 13.14 -34.61
CA SER A 382 -3.77 14.45 -34.45
C SER A 382 -4.82 15.54 -34.25
N ARG A 383 -4.44 16.65 -33.59
CA ARG A 383 -5.32 17.81 -33.45
C ARG A 383 -5.79 18.35 -34.80
N SER A 384 -4.98 18.20 -35.85
CA SER A 384 -5.30 18.59 -37.23
C SER A 384 -6.49 17.82 -37.82
N ASP A 385 -6.81 16.65 -37.29
CA ASP A 385 -7.78 15.73 -37.89
C ASP A 385 -9.22 16.05 -37.48
N ALA A 386 -9.41 17.03 -36.59
CA ALA A 386 -10.69 17.35 -35.99
C ALA A 386 -11.10 18.81 -36.18
N GLU A 387 -12.35 19.02 -36.56
CA GLU A 387 -12.94 20.34 -36.80
C GLU A 387 -13.03 21.22 -35.53
N SER A 388 -13.05 20.60 -34.35
CA SER A 388 -13.12 21.31 -33.05
C SER A 388 -12.31 20.59 -31.96
N PRO A 389 -11.98 21.26 -30.84
CA PRO A 389 -11.32 20.62 -29.70
C PRO A 389 -12.13 19.48 -29.09
N LEU A 390 -13.45 19.60 -29.06
CA LEU A 390 -14.36 18.56 -28.59
C LEU A 390 -14.35 17.34 -29.51
N ALA A 391 -14.43 17.56 -30.84
CA ALA A 391 -14.34 16.48 -31.82
C ALA A 391 -13.00 15.74 -31.72
N TYR A 392 -11.91 16.46 -31.45
CA TYR A 392 -10.60 15.85 -31.21
C TYR A 392 -10.61 14.93 -29.98
N ILE A 393 -11.16 15.40 -28.86
CA ILE A 393 -11.27 14.60 -27.63
C ILE A 393 -12.12 13.35 -27.88
N GLU A 394 -13.24 13.45 -28.59
CA GLU A 394 -14.08 12.30 -28.92
C GLU A 394 -13.40 11.29 -29.85
N MET A 395 -12.62 11.75 -30.82
CA MET A 395 -11.80 10.87 -31.67
C MET A 395 -10.73 10.16 -30.83
N LEU A 396 -10.05 10.90 -29.95
CA LEU A 396 -9.04 10.35 -29.07
C LEU A 396 -9.62 9.32 -28.10
N LEU A 397 -10.76 9.61 -27.46
CA LEU A 397 -11.42 8.67 -26.55
C LEU A 397 -11.83 7.37 -27.24
N ARG A 398 -12.31 7.43 -28.48
CA ARG A 398 -12.60 6.24 -29.30
C ARG A 398 -11.35 5.43 -29.59
N TRP A 399 -10.27 6.11 -30.01
CA TRP A 399 -8.99 5.45 -30.26
C TRP A 399 -8.42 4.78 -29.01
N VAL A 400 -8.48 5.45 -27.85
CA VAL A 400 -8.02 4.86 -26.58
C VAL A 400 -8.90 3.67 -26.19
N ALA A 401 -10.22 3.77 -26.38
CA ALA A 401 -11.14 2.67 -26.11
C ALA A 401 -10.80 1.43 -26.95
N ASP A 402 -10.54 1.59 -28.25
CA ASP A 402 -10.15 0.48 -29.14
C ASP A 402 -8.84 -0.16 -28.69
N CYS A 403 -7.83 0.65 -28.34
CA CYS A 403 -6.57 0.17 -27.77
C CYS A 403 -6.82 -0.64 -26.49
N PHE A 404 -7.69 -0.14 -25.61
CA PHE A 404 -8.01 -0.79 -24.34
C PHE A 404 -8.75 -2.12 -24.54
N GLN A 405 -9.63 -2.22 -25.54
CA GLN A 405 -10.30 -3.49 -25.88
C GLN A 405 -9.31 -4.55 -26.36
N ILE A 406 -8.29 -4.16 -27.14
CA ILE A 406 -7.22 -5.07 -27.56
C ILE A 406 -6.38 -5.49 -26.36
N HIS A 407 -6.05 -4.54 -25.48
CA HIS A 407 -5.33 -4.83 -24.24
C HIS A 407 -6.10 -5.85 -23.37
N LEU A 408 -7.39 -5.63 -23.12
CA LEU A 408 -8.24 -6.55 -22.36
C LEU A 408 -8.29 -7.95 -22.97
N LYS A 409 -8.40 -8.05 -24.30
CA LYS A 409 -8.33 -9.33 -25.00
C LYS A 409 -6.99 -10.02 -24.76
N CYS A 410 -5.86 -9.34 -24.99
CA CYS A 410 -4.53 -9.89 -24.76
C CYS A 410 -4.35 -10.39 -23.32
N THR A 411 -4.83 -9.62 -22.34
CA THR A 411 -4.82 -9.99 -20.93
C THR A 411 -5.65 -11.24 -20.66
N ALA A 412 -6.86 -11.35 -21.22
CA ALA A 412 -7.69 -12.55 -21.10
C ALA A 412 -7.00 -13.79 -21.70
N TYR A 413 -6.34 -13.67 -22.86
CA TYR A 413 -5.55 -14.76 -23.45
C TYR A 413 -4.37 -15.17 -22.57
N ALA A 414 -3.61 -14.21 -22.05
CA ALA A 414 -2.49 -14.48 -21.17
C ALA A 414 -2.93 -15.19 -19.88
N ILE A 415 -4.00 -14.70 -19.23
CA ILE A 415 -4.57 -15.31 -18.02
C ILE A 415 -5.08 -16.72 -18.32
N GLY A 416 -5.79 -16.91 -19.43
CA GLY A 416 -6.29 -18.24 -19.80
C GLY A 416 -5.18 -19.23 -20.11
N ALA A 417 -4.13 -18.82 -20.84
CA ALA A 417 -2.95 -19.64 -21.08
C ALA A 417 -2.22 -20.00 -19.77
N PHE A 418 -2.05 -19.02 -18.88
CA PHE A 418 -1.50 -19.24 -17.53
C PHE A 418 -2.37 -20.20 -16.72
N GLY A 419 -3.71 -20.08 -16.79
CA GLY A 419 -4.65 -21.01 -16.17
C GLY A 419 -4.43 -22.45 -16.63
N VAL A 420 -4.25 -22.67 -17.93
CA VAL A 420 -3.99 -24.02 -18.49
C VAL A 420 -2.67 -24.59 -17.95
N VAL A 421 -1.59 -23.80 -17.96
CA VAL A 421 -0.29 -24.21 -17.42
C VAL A 421 -0.41 -24.50 -15.92
N SER A 422 -1.05 -23.61 -15.17
CA SER A 422 -1.29 -23.76 -13.73
C SER A 422 -2.08 -25.04 -13.44
N GLY A 423 -3.14 -25.32 -14.19
CA GLY A 423 -3.93 -26.54 -14.06
C GLY A 423 -3.13 -27.82 -14.34
N ILE A 424 -2.25 -27.80 -15.34
CA ILE A 424 -1.36 -28.93 -15.65
C ILE A 424 -0.34 -29.16 -14.52
N VAL A 425 0.32 -28.10 -14.06
CA VAL A 425 1.34 -28.18 -13.02
C VAL A 425 0.73 -28.57 -11.69
N THR A 426 -0.41 -28.00 -11.31
CA THR A 426 -1.11 -28.36 -10.06
C THR A 426 -1.46 -29.85 -10.02
N ARG A 427 -1.82 -30.46 -11.17
CA ARG A 427 -2.14 -31.89 -11.24
C ARG A 427 -0.91 -32.81 -11.21
N ARG A 428 0.24 -32.35 -11.71
CA ARG A 428 1.43 -33.19 -11.92
C ARG A 428 2.56 -32.95 -10.91
N ALA A 429 2.64 -31.74 -10.37
CA ALA A 429 3.65 -31.27 -9.42
C ALA A 429 3.05 -30.14 -8.55
N PRO A 430 2.13 -30.46 -7.62
CA PRO A 430 1.45 -29.48 -6.79
C PRO A 430 2.41 -28.51 -6.07
N GLU A 431 3.54 -29.02 -5.58
CA GLU A 431 4.60 -28.30 -4.89
C GLU A 431 5.27 -27.21 -5.74
N LYS A 432 5.16 -27.28 -7.07
CA LYS A 432 5.75 -26.28 -7.98
C LYS A 432 4.78 -25.20 -8.41
N THR A 433 3.52 -25.30 -8.00
CA THR A 433 2.46 -24.38 -8.43
C THR A 433 2.71 -22.96 -7.96
N GLU A 434 3.33 -22.80 -6.79
CA GLU A 434 3.66 -21.49 -6.21
C GLU A 434 4.77 -20.76 -6.98
N HIS A 435 5.67 -21.51 -7.63
CA HIS A 435 6.80 -20.97 -8.41
C HIS A 435 6.48 -20.69 -9.88
N LEU A 436 5.23 -20.82 -10.31
CA LEU A 436 4.86 -20.65 -11.71
C LEU A 436 5.15 -19.24 -12.25
N LEU A 437 5.01 -18.22 -11.41
CA LEU A 437 5.33 -16.84 -11.79
C LEU A 437 6.85 -16.64 -11.93
N ASP A 438 7.65 -17.36 -11.16
CA ASP A 438 9.12 -17.28 -11.22
C ASP A 438 9.64 -17.70 -12.59
N ILE A 439 8.97 -18.65 -13.26
CA ILE A 439 9.33 -19.10 -14.62
C ILE A 439 9.15 -17.98 -15.66
N LEU A 440 8.25 -17.03 -15.40
CA LEU A 440 8.02 -15.88 -16.29
C LEU A 440 9.04 -14.75 -16.05
N THR A 441 9.88 -14.85 -15.02
CA THR A 441 10.93 -13.86 -14.75
C THR A 441 12.06 -13.96 -15.79
N GLY A 442 12.66 -12.82 -16.13
CA GLY A 442 13.80 -12.78 -17.06
C GLY A 442 13.45 -12.69 -18.55
N TYR A 443 12.18 -12.56 -18.93
CA TYR A 443 11.79 -12.38 -20.32
C TYR A 443 12.39 -11.09 -20.92
N HIS A 444 13.23 -11.23 -21.94
CA HIS A 444 14.10 -10.14 -22.42
C HIS A 444 13.36 -9.05 -23.22
N ASP A 445 12.28 -9.41 -23.91
CA ASP A 445 11.53 -8.52 -24.81
C ASP A 445 10.48 -7.64 -24.10
N LEU A 446 10.43 -7.69 -22.76
CA LEU A 446 9.57 -6.80 -21.99
C LEU A 446 10.08 -5.35 -22.09
N ARG A 447 9.36 -4.51 -22.84
CA ARG A 447 9.63 -3.05 -22.94
C ARG A 447 9.69 -2.37 -21.58
N LEU A 448 8.89 -2.81 -20.61
CA LEU A 448 8.94 -2.33 -19.21
C LEU A 448 10.31 -2.61 -18.55
N ALA A 449 10.91 -3.78 -18.81
CA ALA A 449 12.24 -4.10 -18.29
C ALA A 449 13.35 -3.26 -18.93
N ALA A 450 13.11 -2.69 -20.13
CA ALA A 450 14.06 -1.77 -20.76
C ALA A 450 14.23 -0.47 -19.96
N GLN A 451 13.20 0.01 -19.26
CA GLN A 451 13.25 1.21 -18.41
C GLN A 451 14.31 1.05 -17.32
N GLY A 452 14.23 -0.03 -16.54
CA GLY A 452 15.20 -0.33 -15.49
C GLY A 452 16.63 -0.47 -16.02
N ARG A 453 16.81 -1.09 -17.19
CA ARG A 453 18.13 -1.22 -17.83
C ARG A 453 18.70 0.13 -18.27
N SER A 454 17.88 1.03 -18.81
CA SER A 454 18.30 2.38 -19.20
C SER A 454 18.71 3.22 -17.99
N LEU A 455 17.94 3.16 -16.89
CA LEU A 455 18.30 3.82 -15.62
C LEU A 455 19.62 3.28 -15.05
N GLN A 456 19.80 1.95 -15.05
CA GLN A 456 21.05 1.33 -14.61
C GLN A 456 22.24 1.73 -15.49
N ARG A 457 22.03 1.90 -16.80
CA ARG A 457 23.09 2.35 -17.72
C ARG A 457 23.55 3.77 -17.37
N LEU A 458 22.61 4.70 -17.15
CA LEU A 458 22.93 6.07 -16.71
C LEU A 458 23.61 6.09 -15.34
N ALA A 459 23.16 5.27 -14.39
CA ALA A 459 23.81 5.15 -13.09
C ALA A 459 25.25 4.62 -13.21
N ARG A 460 25.49 3.58 -14.02
CA ARG A 460 26.86 3.07 -14.28
C ARG A 460 27.76 4.10 -14.93
N GLN A 461 27.22 4.86 -15.89
CA GLN A 461 27.93 5.96 -16.52
C GLN A 461 28.31 7.03 -15.50
N ALA A 462 27.37 7.45 -14.64
CA ALA A 462 27.65 8.41 -13.58
C ALA A 462 28.71 7.91 -12.59
N ARG A 463 28.66 6.63 -12.21
CA ARG A 463 29.64 6.00 -11.28
C ARG A 463 31.09 6.05 -11.79
N SER A 464 31.30 6.17 -13.10
CA SER A 464 32.65 6.31 -13.67
C SER A 464 33.33 7.65 -13.36
N SER A 465 32.57 8.64 -12.84
CA SER A 465 33.07 9.96 -12.46
C SER A 465 32.65 10.32 -11.03
N GLY A 466 33.61 10.27 -10.10
CA GLY A 466 33.38 10.69 -8.71
C GLY A 466 32.86 12.13 -8.55
N PRO A 467 33.35 13.11 -9.33
CA PRO A 467 32.76 14.46 -9.38
C PRO A 467 31.27 14.47 -9.79
N LEU A 468 30.88 13.67 -10.78
CA LEU A 468 29.50 13.58 -11.25
C LEU A 468 28.57 12.95 -10.20
N VAL A 469 29.02 11.90 -9.51
CA VAL A 469 28.25 11.29 -8.41
C VAL A 469 27.97 12.30 -7.31
N ARG A 470 28.98 13.07 -6.88
CA ARG A 470 28.81 14.14 -5.88
C ARG A 470 27.84 15.20 -6.35
N ALA A 471 28.01 15.68 -7.59
CA ALA A 471 27.11 16.67 -8.18
C ALA A 471 25.66 16.17 -8.33
N LEU A 472 25.42 14.87 -8.50
CA LEU A 472 24.08 14.29 -8.52
C LEU A 472 23.45 14.13 -7.12
N GLN A 473 24.27 13.94 -6.08
CA GLN A 473 23.84 13.72 -4.70
C GLN A 473 23.65 15.03 -3.91
N GLU A 474 24.35 16.08 -4.31
CA GLU A 474 24.24 17.40 -3.68
C GLU A 474 22.85 18.01 -3.92
N ASN A 475 22.26 18.51 -2.83
CA ASN A 475 21.01 19.26 -2.88
C ASN A 475 21.35 20.76 -3.03
N ASP A 476 21.22 21.28 -4.25
CA ASP A 476 21.56 22.67 -4.62
C ASP A 476 20.35 23.31 -5.33
N GLU A 477 20.16 24.61 -5.16
CA GLU A 477 19.10 25.39 -5.77
C GLU A 477 19.32 25.62 -7.29
N GLN A 478 20.55 25.46 -7.79
CA GLN A 478 20.85 25.61 -9.21
C GLN A 478 20.25 24.47 -10.07
N PRO A 479 19.80 24.76 -11.31
CA PRO A 479 19.31 23.75 -12.23
C PRO A 479 20.34 22.64 -12.46
N LEU A 480 19.87 21.38 -12.45
CA LEU A 480 20.77 20.22 -12.58
C LEU A 480 21.61 20.26 -13.86
N SER A 481 21.03 20.71 -14.98
CA SER A 481 21.75 20.86 -16.25
C SER A 481 22.96 21.79 -16.14
N GLU A 482 22.83 22.94 -15.47
CA GLU A 482 23.92 23.90 -15.29
C GLU A 482 25.04 23.36 -14.40
N ARG A 483 24.66 22.63 -13.35
CA ARG A 483 25.60 21.97 -12.43
C ARG A 483 26.41 20.90 -13.13
N LEU A 484 25.73 20.00 -13.85
CA LEU A 484 26.37 18.86 -14.49
C LEU A 484 27.20 19.26 -15.71
N TRP A 485 26.83 20.33 -16.42
CA TRP A 485 27.58 20.80 -17.60
C TRP A 485 29.06 21.09 -17.30
N ARG A 486 29.38 21.50 -16.07
CA ARG A 486 30.75 21.88 -15.66
C ARG A 486 31.56 20.72 -15.07
N VAL A 487 30.97 19.53 -14.98
CA VAL A 487 31.55 18.37 -14.29
C VAL A 487 32.03 17.34 -15.32
N PRO A 488 33.22 16.74 -15.15
CA PRO A 488 33.68 15.67 -16.03
C PRO A 488 32.67 14.52 -16.13
N GLY A 489 32.26 14.17 -17.36
CA GLY A 489 31.24 13.15 -17.64
C GLY A 489 29.79 13.64 -17.58
N GLY A 490 29.56 14.90 -17.20
CA GLY A 490 28.23 15.46 -17.02
C GLY A 490 27.50 15.75 -18.34
N TYR A 491 28.23 16.15 -19.40
CA TYR A 491 27.65 16.33 -20.73
C TYR A 491 27.06 15.03 -21.28
N GLU A 492 27.85 13.96 -21.26
CA GLU A 492 27.44 12.64 -21.75
C GLU A 492 26.30 12.07 -20.91
N PHE A 493 26.27 12.38 -19.61
CA PHE A 493 25.16 11.99 -18.74
C PHE A 493 23.88 12.74 -19.11
N LEU A 494 23.96 14.06 -19.33
CA LEU A 494 22.81 14.87 -19.74
C LEU A 494 22.25 14.43 -21.09
N GLU A 495 23.11 14.13 -22.07
CA GLU A 495 22.69 13.60 -23.37
C GLU A 495 21.98 12.24 -23.22
N GLY A 496 22.52 11.36 -22.37
CA GLY A 496 21.90 10.08 -22.06
C GLY A 496 20.55 10.23 -21.35
N LEU A 497 20.43 11.20 -20.44
CA LEU A 497 19.19 11.52 -19.75
C LEU A 497 18.15 12.08 -20.73
N GLU A 498 18.54 13.01 -21.60
CA GLU A 498 17.66 13.57 -22.62
C GLU A 498 17.12 12.48 -23.56
N ARG A 499 17.98 11.55 -24.00
CA ARG A 499 17.54 10.39 -24.81
C ARG A 499 16.55 9.51 -24.06
N LEU A 500 16.80 9.24 -22.78
CA LEU A 500 15.86 8.49 -21.94
C LEU A 500 14.51 9.20 -21.82
N LEU A 501 14.51 10.51 -21.62
CA LEU A 501 13.29 11.31 -21.51
C LEU A 501 12.56 11.44 -22.85
N ALA A 502 13.27 11.45 -23.98
CA ALA A 502 12.63 11.44 -25.29
C ALA A 502 11.91 10.10 -25.56
N GLU A 503 12.56 8.98 -25.21
CA GLU A 503 12.00 7.63 -25.44
C GLU A 503 10.92 7.24 -24.42
N MET A 504 11.09 7.63 -23.16
CA MET A 504 10.30 7.12 -22.03
C MET A 504 9.67 8.23 -21.18
N GLY A 505 9.82 9.49 -21.60
CA GLY A 505 9.40 10.63 -20.79
C GLY A 505 7.92 10.75 -20.57
N THR A 506 7.07 10.12 -21.40
CA THR A 506 5.61 10.11 -21.22
C THR A 506 5.14 9.28 -20.03
N ARG A 507 6.05 8.55 -19.38
CA ARG A 507 5.80 7.69 -18.21
C ARG A 507 5.89 8.51 -16.92
N CYS A 508 5.28 8.02 -15.86
CA CYS A 508 5.48 8.47 -14.48
C CYS A 508 5.01 7.40 -13.49
N ALA A 509 5.30 7.58 -12.20
CA ALA A 509 4.66 6.78 -11.16
C ALA A 509 3.16 7.10 -11.13
N GLY A 510 2.30 6.08 -11.17
CA GLY A 510 0.84 6.27 -11.22
C GLY A 510 0.34 6.83 -12.57
N GLU A 511 0.92 6.41 -13.69
CA GLU A 511 0.72 6.97 -15.03
C GLU A 511 -0.73 7.08 -15.53
N PHE A 512 -1.65 6.31 -14.96
CA PHE A 512 -3.07 6.41 -15.29
C PHE A 512 -3.74 7.66 -14.72
N GLU A 513 -3.16 8.30 -13.70
CA GLU A 513 -3.61 9.62 -13.26
C GLU A 513 -3.07 10.69 -14.22
N LEU A 514 -3.98 11.29 -14.97
CA LEU A 514 -3.66 12.30 -15.98
C LEU A 514 -3.13 13.60 -15.39
N SER A 515 -3.40 13.88 -14.11
CA SER A 515 -2.89 15.09 -13.45
C SER A 515 -1.46 14.99 -12.95
N LEU A 516 -0.82 13.82 -13.01
CA LEU A 516 0.56 13.64 -12.54
C LEU A 516 1.57 14.07 -13.61
N PRO A 517 2.64 14.79 -13.25
CA PRO A 517 3.65 15.20 -14.21
C PRO A 517 4.37 13.98 -14.76
N ARG A 518 4.56 13.97 -16.07
CA ARG A 518 5.34 12.98 -16.79
C ARG A 518 6.84 13.25 -16.61
N TRP A 519 7.68 12.24 -16.78
CA TRP A 519 9.13 12.40 -16.60
C TRP A 519 9.76 13.47 -17.50
N HIS A 520 9.20 13.72 -18.69
CA HIS A 520 9.66 14.83 -19.55
C HIS A 520 9.21 16.21 -19.04
N GLU A 521 8.15 16.28 -18.25
CA GLU A 521 7.65 17.51 -17.62
C GLU A 521 8.40 17.77 -16.30
N ASP A 522 8.65 16.72 -15.52
CA ASP A 522 9.46 16.74 -14.29
C ASP A 522 10.39 15.50 -14.22
N PRO A 523 11.69 15.66 -14.48
CA PRO A 523 12.65 14.57 -14.43
C PRO A 523 13.16 14.24 -13.01
N ALA A 524 12.77 14.99 -11.98
CA ALA A 524 13.30 14.81 -10.62
C ALA A 524 13.16 13.37 -10.08
N PRO A 525 12.03 12.65 -10.28
CA PRO A 525 11.90 11.26 -9.84
C PRO A 525 12.88 10.30 -10.54
N VAL A 526 13.19 10.55 -11.81
CA VAL A 526 14.16 9.77 -12.60
C VAL A 526 15.56 9.96 -12.04
N ILE A 527 15.95 11.21 -11.78
CA ILE A 527 17.24 11.56 -11.19
C ILE A 527 17.37 10.94 -9.79
N ALA A 528 16.36 11.08 -8.94
CA ALA A 528 16.34 10.47 -7.61
C ALA A 528 16.51 8.95 -7.66
N THR A 529 15.93 8.30 -8.66
CA THR A 529 16.10 6.85 -8.87
C THR A 529 17.52 6.50 -9.29
N ILE A 530 18.13 7.27 -10.19
CA ILE A 530 19.54 7.10 -10.59
C ILE A 530 20.47 7.28 -9.38
N VAL A 531 20.24 8.30 -8.56
CA VAL A 531 21.00 8.57 -7.33
C VAL A 531 20.87 7.43 -6.32
N ARG A 532 19.71 6.79 -6.21
CA ARG A 532 19.53 5.61 -5.35
C ARG A 532 20.26 4.37 -5.84
N ILE A 533 20.50 4.26 -7.15
CA ILE A 533 21.25 3.14 -7.75
C ILE A 533 22.75 3.33 -7.55
N LEU A 534 23.22 4.59 -7.56
CA LEU A 534 24.61 4.98 -7.33
C LEU A 534 25.07 4.63 -5.93
#